data_AF-A0A2W0AXY0-F1
#
_entry.id   AF-A0A2W0AXY0-F1
#
_cell.length_a   1.000
_cell.length_b   1.000
_cell.length_c   1.000
_cell.angle_alpha   90.00
_cell.angle_beta   90.00
_cell.angle_gamma   90.00
#
_symmetry.space_group_name_H-M   'P 1'
#
loop_
_entity.id
_entity.type
_entity.pdbx_description
1 polymer ?
#
loop_
_entity_poly.entity_id
_entity_poly.type
_entity_poly.pdbx_seq_one_letter_code
_entity_poly.pdbx_strand_id
1 'polypeptide(L)'
;ISAPKSPGRRAAQTVIWHVGEALVRLLAPIMSFTCDEVWQSLPRIVGREDSVHLATFPAGEVSASAKSSKELDQEWTTLRAVRDEILKALEDARNNKQIAGSL
;
A
#
# COMPACT_ATOMS: atom_id res chain seq x y z
N ILE A 1 -16.26 8.72 4.65
CA ILE A 1 -15.61 7.62 5.41
C ILE A 1 -16.35 6.32 5.12
N SER A 2 -15.69 5.31 4.57
CA SER A 2 -16.31 4.00 4.27
C SER A 2 -16.65 3.23 5.55
N ALA A 3 -17.80 2.54 5.56
CA ALA A 3 -18.23 1.75 6.73
C ALA A 3 -17.21 0.66 7.12
N PRO A 4 -17.10 0.27 8.41
CA PRO A 4 -16.07 -0.67 8.89
C PRO A 4 -16.03 -2.01 8.16
N LYS A 5 -17.21 -2.52 7.75
CA LYS A 5 -17.39 -3.78 7.02
C LYS A 5 -17.54 -3.60 5.51
N SER A 6 -17.28 -2.41 4.96
CA SER A 6 -17.42 -2.21 3.51
C SER A 6 -16.41 -3.08 2.75
N PRO A 7 -16.81 -3.70 1.62
CA PRO A 7 -15.91 -4.53 0.83
C PRO A 7 -14.64 -3.79 0.42
N GLY A 8 -14.77 -2.54 -0.06
CA GLY A 8 -13.63 -1.73 -0.46
C GLY A 8 -12.65 -1.44 0.68
N ARG A 9 -13.15 -1.17 1.90
CA ARG A 9 -12.29 -0.97 3.07
C ARG A 9 -11.55 -2.25 3.43
N ARG A 10 -12.25 -3.39 3.44
CA ARG A 10 -11.65 -4.70 3.76
C ARG A 10 -10.59 -5.09 2.72
N ALA A 11 -10.87 -4.89 1.44
CA ALA A 11 -9.90 -5.13 0.36
C ALA A 11 -8.63 -4.29 0.53
N ALA A 12 -8.77 -2.98 0.80
CA ALA A 12 -7.62 -2.11 1.03
C ALA A 12 -6.80 -2.54 2.26
N GLN A 13 -7.47 -2.89 3.37
CA GLN A 13 -6.78 -3.38 4.58
C GLN A 13 -6.00 -4.67 4.32
N THR A 14 -6.56 -5.60 3.55
CA THR A 14 -5.86 -6.84 3.16
C THR A 14 -4.60 -6.52 2.36
N VAL A 15 -4.68 -5.64 1.35
CA VAL A 15 -3.52 -5.24 0.55
C VAL A 15 -2.47 -4.53 1.39
N ILE A 16 -2.87 -3.57 2.24
CA ILE A 16 -1.95 -2.86 3.14
C ILE A 16 -1.24 -3.83 4.06
N TRP A 17 -1.95 -4.81 4.59
CA TRP A 17 -1.37 -5.82 5.46
C TRP A 17 -0.32 -6.66 4.73
N HIS A 18 -0.63 -7.17 3.53
CA HIS A 18 0.34 -7.94 2.73
C HIS A 18 1.58 -7.12 2.35
N VAL A 19 1.39 -5.86 1.92
CA VAL A 19 2.50 -4.96 1.56
C VAL A 19 3.36 -4.66 2.78
N GLY A 20 2.75 -4.34 3.92
CA GLY A 20 3.47 -4.04 5.16
C GLY A 20 4.26 -5.25 5.66
N GLU A 21 3.67 -6.44 5.63
CA GLU A 21 4.31 -7.69 6.04
C GLU A 21 5.57 -7.97 5.19
N ALA A 22 5.45 -7.89 3.86
CA ALA A 22 6.57 -8.16 2.97
C ALA A 22 7.66 -7.09 3.02
N LEU A 23 7.28 -5.80 3.08
CA LEU A 23 8.24 -4.71 3.18
C LEU A 23 9.08 -4.82 4.46
N VAL A 24 8.47 -5.20 5.58
CA VAL A 24 9.19 -5.35 6.85
C VAL A 24 10.23 -6.46 6.76
N ARG A 25 9.91 -7.61 6.15
CA ARG A 25 10.87 -8.71 5.92
C ARG A 25 11.97 -8.32 4.94
N LEU A 26 11.64 -7.60 3.87
CA LEU A 26 12.61 -7.14 2.86
C LEU A 26 13.59 -6.09 3.40
N LEU A 27 13.11 -5.19 4.26
CA LEU A 27 13.90 -4.09 4.82
C LEU A 27 14.66 -4.44 6.10
N ALA A 28 14.32 -5.56 6.77
CA ALA A 28 14.96 -5.98 8.01
C ALA A 28 16.51 -6.02 7.99
N PRO A 29 17.19 -6.41 6.89
CA PRO A 29 18.65 -6.37 6.82
C PRO A 29 19.26 -4.96 6.85
N ILE A 30 18.48 -3.93 6.51
CA ILE A 30 18.94 -2.52 6.42
C ILE A 30 18.43 -1.71 7.63
N MET A 31 17.20 -1.97 8.07
CA MET A 31 16.50 -1.21 9.11
C MET A 31 16.19 -2.10 10.32
N SER A 32 17.20 -2.77 10.87
CA SER A 32 17.01 -3.92 11.76
C SER A 32 16.15 -3.66 13.00
N PHE A 33 16.36 -2.55 13.69
CA PHE A 33 15.57 -2.19 14.88
C PHE A 33 14.16 -1.75 14.51
N THR A 34 14.02 -0.86 13.53
CA THR A 34 12.72 -0.35 13.09
C THR A 34 11.82 -1.46 12.55
N CYS A 35 12.37 -2.38 11.76
CA CYS A 35 11.63 -3.52 11.25
C CYS A 35 11.19 -4.47 12.38
N ASP A 36 12.00 -4.66 13.42
CA ASP A 36 11.64 -5.49 14.56
C ASP A 36 10.52 -4.86 15.41
N GLU A 37 10.55 -3.54 15.63
CA GLU A 37 9.47 -2.80 16.30
C GLU A 37 8.15 -2.84 15.51
N VAL A 38 8.24 -2.66 14.18
CA VAL A 38 7.07 -2.76 13.30
C VAL A 38 6.54 -4.19 13.29
N TRP A 39 7.40 -5.21 13.31
CA TRP A 39 7.01 -6.62 13.36
C TRP A 39 6.09 -6.91 14.55
N GLN A 40 6.41 -6.35 15.73
CA GLN A 40 5.59 -6.46 16.95
C GLN A 40 4.25 -5.70 16.86
N SER A 41 4.21 -4.62 16.07
CA SER A 41 3.04 -3.77 15.90
C SER A 41 2.06 -4.30 14.85
N LEU A 42 2.51 -5.18 13.95
CA LEU A 42 1.68 -5.80 12.94
C LEU A 42 0.67 -6.79 13.57
N PRO A 43 -0.50 -6.99 12.95
CA PRO A 43 -1.48 -7.97 13.42
C PRO A 43 -0.85 -9.36 13.59
N ARG A 44 -1.01 -9.96 14.77
CA ARG A 44 -0.44 -11.28 15.08
C ARG A 44 -1.15 -12.38 14.28
N ILE A 45 -0.36 -13.30 13.75
CA ILE A 45 -0.81 -14.54 13.11
C ILE A 45 -0.36 -15.70 14.00
N VAL A 46 -1.16 -16.77 14.04
CA VAL A 46 -0.77 -18.02 14.71
C VAL A 46 0.49 -18.58 14.02
N GLY A 47 1.52 -18.88 14.81
CA GLY A 47 2.76 -19.49 14.31
C GLY A 47 3.77 -18.51 13.71
N ARG A 48 3.56 -17.19 13.83
CA ARG A 48 4.55 -16.19 13.43
C ARG A 48 5.75 -16.20 14.36
N GLU A 49 6.93 -15.98 13.81
CA GLU A 49 8.17 -15.83 14.55
C GLU A 49 8.14 -14.59 15.45
N ASP A 50 8.87 -14.66 16.57
CA ASP A 50 8.94 -13.56 17.54
C ASP A 50 9.70 -12.34 17.01
N SER A 51 10.55 -12.51 16.00
CA SER A 51 11.31 -11.42 15.38
C SER A 51 11.31 -11.57 13.86
N VAL A 52 11.29 -10.43 13.17
CA VAL A 52 11.44 -10.39 11.71
C VAL A 52 12.76 -11.03 11.25
N HIS A 53 13.79 -11.01 12.09
CA HIS A 53 15.11 -11.56 11.79
C HIS A 53 15.14 -13.09 11.78
N LEU A 54 14.07 -13.73 12.28
CA LEU A 54 13.86 -15.18 12.21
C LEU A 54 12.96 -15.58 11.05
N ALA A 55 12.27 -14.62 10.43
CA ALA A 55 11.35 -14.87 9.33
C ALA A 55 12.09 -15.03 8.00
N THR A 56 11.54 -15.85 7.11
CA THR A 56 12.07 -15.98 5.74
C THR A 56 11.61 -14.82 4.86
N PHE A 57 12.43 -14.44 3.88
CA PHE A 57 12.03 -13.48 2.85
C PHE A 57 10.69 -13.85 2.19
N PRO A 58 9.91 -12.86 1.70
CA PRO A 58 8.63 -13.11 1.04
C PRO A 58 8.78 -14.05 -0.17
N ALA A 59 8.17 -15.25 -0.09
CA ALA A 59 8.28 -16.29 -1.11
C ALA A 59 7.14 -16.19 -2.15
N GLY A 60 6.99 -15.02 -2.76
CA GLY A 60 6.00 -14.80 -3.80
C GLY A 60 4.57 -14.50 -3.31
N GLU A 61 4.36 -14.39 -2.00
CA GLU A 61 3.10 -13.91 -1.40
C GLU A 61 2.71 -12.51 -1.89
N VAL A 62 3.73 -11.71 -2.26
CA VAL A 62 3.57 -10.39 -2.91
C VAL A 62 3.91 -10.43 -4.40
N SER A 63 4.54 -11.52 -4.87
CA SER A 63 4.72 -11.78 -6.30
C SER A 63 3.46 -12.44 -6.85
N ALA A 64 2.46 -11.61 -7.06
CA ALA A 64 1.65 -11.61 -8.27
C ALA A 64 1.54 -12.97 -8.99
N SER A 65 0.68 -13.85 -8.46
CA SER A 65 -0.04 -14.81 -9.32
C SER A 65 -0.86 -14.09 -10.40
N ALA A 66 -1.08 -12.79 -10.24
CA ALA A 66 -1.36 -11.89 -11.35
C ALA A 66 -0.04 -11.53 -12.04
N LYS A 67 0.29 -12.17 -13.16
CA LYS A 67 1.06 -11.47 -14.21
C LYS A 67 0.46 -10.07 -14.29
N SER A 68 1.23 -9.03 -13.99
CA SER A 68 0.80 -7.66 -14.33
C SER A 68 0.52 -7.73 -15.81
N SER A 69 -0.77 -7.76 -16.14
CA SER A 69 -1.14 -7.89 -17.53
C SER A 69 -0.74 -6.55 -18.13
N LYS A 70 -0.11 -6.57 -19.31
CA LYS A 70 0.33 -5.35 -19.98
C LYS A 70 -0.85 -4.36 -20.12
N GLU A 71 -2.06 -4.89 -20.17
CA GLU A 71 -3.34 -4.17 -20.16
C GLU A 71 -3.55 -3.41 -18.84
N LEU A 72 -3.40 -4.04 -17.67
CA LEU A 72 -3.51 -3.35 -16.38
C LEU A 72 -2.49 -2.22 -16.22
N ASP A 73 -1.23 -2.46 -16.63
CA ASP A 73 -0.20 -1.42 -16.57
C ASP A 73 -0.53 -0.23 -17.49
N GLN A 74 -1.10 -0.51 -18.67
CA GLN A 74 -1.55 0.52 -19.60
C GLN A 74 -2.73 1.31 -19.03
N GLU A 75 -3.74 0.62 -18.49
CA GLU A 75 -4.91 1.25 -17.85
C GLU A 75 -4.49 2.18 -16.71
N TRP A 76 -3.62 1.70 -15.81
CA TRP A 76 -3.11 2.51 -14.70
C TRP A 76 -2.27 3.69 -15.17
N THR A 77 -1.54 3.54 -16.27
CA THR A 77 -0.77 4.64 -16.88
C THR A 77 -1.69 5.72 -17.42
N THR A 78 -2.74 5.34 -18.14
CA THR A 78 -3.77 6.28 -18.60
C THR A 78 -4.47 6.96 -17.43
N LEU A 79 -4.84 6.22 -16.39
CA LEU A 79 -5.50 6.77 -15.20
C LEU A 79 -4.63 7.80 -14.48
N ARG A 80 -3.33 7.53 -14.33
CA ARG A 80 -2.38 8.48 -13.74
C ARG A 80 -2.25 9.75 -14.58
N ALA A 81 -2.12 9.64 -15.89
CA ALA A 81 -2.04 10.79 -16.79
C ALA A 81 -3.28 11.69 -16.68
N VAL A 82 -4.48 11.08 -16.66
CA VAL A 82 -5.73 11.83 -16.47
C VAL A 82 -5.78 12.50 -15.09
N ARG A 83 -5.39 11.78 -14.04
CA ARG A 83 -5.32 12.35 -12.67
C ARG A 83 -4.41 13.57 -12.62
N ASP A 84 -3.27 13.54 -13.30
CA ASP A 84 -2.31 14.64 -13.27
C ASP A 84 -2.87 15.90 -13.95
N GLU A 85 -3.58 15.76 -15.07
CA GLU A 85 -4.28 16.90 -15.70
C GLU A 85 -5.40 17.45 -14.81
N ILE A 86 -6.16 16.58 -14.15
CA ILE A 86 -7.20 17.01 -13.20
C ILE A 86 -6.58 17.74 -12.00
N LEU A 87 -5.45 17.26 -11.48
CA LEU A 87 -4.77 17.91 -10.36
C LEU A 87 -4.28 19.30 -10.72
N LYS A 88 -3.79 19.54 -11.94
CA LYS A 88 -3.43 20.89 -12.42
C LYS A 88 -4.65 21.81 -12.39
N ALA A 89 -5.77 21.38 -12.97
CA ALA A 89 -7.00 22.18 -13.00
C ALA A 89 -7.56 22.45 -11.58
N LEU A 90 -7.47 21.48 -10.67
CA LEU A 90 -7.84 21.68 -9.26
C LEU A 90 -6.93 22.68 -8.57
N GLU A 91 -5.64 22.69 -8.88
CA GLU A 91 -4.70 23.65 -8.31
C GLU A 91 -4.95 25.08 -8.81
N ASP A 92 -5.28 25.25 -10.09
CA ASP A 92 -5.71 26.55 -10.64
C ASP A 92 -6.99 27.06 -9.95
N ALA A 93 -7.96 26.16 -9.72
CA ALA A 93 -9.19 26.49 -9.00
C ALA A 93 -8.91 26.89 -7.52
N ARG A 94 -7.94 26.25 -6.85
CA ARG A 94 -7.48 26.65 -5.51
C ARG A 94 -6.83 28.04 -5.51
N ASN A 95 -5.95 28.30 -6.48
CA ASN A 95 -5.27 29.59 -6.62
C ASN A 95 -6.27 30.73 -6.86
N ASN A 96 -7.32 30.44 -7.62
CA ASN A 96 -8.44 31.35 -7.86
C ASN A 96 -9.47 31.39 -6.71
N LYS A 97 -9.20 30.71 -5.59
CA LYS A 97 -10.05 30.62 -4.39
C LYS A 97 -11.46 30.09 -4.66
N GLN A 98 -11.64 29.35 -5.75
CA GLN A 98 -12.92 28.73 -6.10
C GLN A 98 -13.20 27.49 -5.27
N ILE A 99 -12.14 26.80 -4.84
CA ILE A 99 -12.20 25.64 -3.95
C ILE A 99 -11.17 25.80 -2.81
N ALA A 100 -11.48 25.26 -1.63
CA ALA A 100 -10.58 25.22 -0.48
C ALA A 100 -9.99 23.80 -0.28
N GLY A 101 -9.22 23.59 0.80
CA GLY A 101 -8.50 22.33 1.10
C GLY A 101 -9.35 21.04 0.96
N SER A 102 -8.65 19.92 0.68
CA SER A 102 -9.20 18.64 0.19
C SER A 102 -10.41 18.12 0.98
N LEU A 103 -11.46 17.73 0.23
CA LEU A 103 -12.44 16.73 0.64
C LEU A 103 -11.81 15.32 0.64
#